data_AF-A0A6G1GMI0-F1
#
_entry.id   AF-A0A6G1GMI0-F1
#
_cell.length_a   1.000
_cell.length_b   1.000
_cell.length_c   1.000
_cell.angle_alpha   90.00
_cell.angle_beta   90.00
_cell.angle_gamma   90.00
#
_symmetry.space_group_name_H-M   'P 1'
#
loop_
_entity.id
_entity.type
_entity.pdbx_description
1 polymer ?
#
loop_
_entity_poly.entity_id
_entity_poly.type
_entity_poly.pdbx_seq_one_letter_code
_entity_poly.pdbx_strand_id
1 'polypeptide(L)'
;MASWKSYIIVGAGEFGSSTVYHLMKQNHNAFTRLIDRTLFPYQNGASWERTKIIRVDHLSEMYLRQALEALEVWWNFLFEQFYHQSGLVMLPDNDLPEEIIED
;
A
#
# COMPACT_ATOMS: atom_id res chain seq x y z
N MET A 1 -20.78 27.16 -16.03
CA MET A 1 -21.06 26.68 -14.68
C MET A 1 -20.06 25.56 -14.38
N ALA A 2 -19.36 25.59 -13.24
CA ALA A 2 -18.43 24.51 -12.91
C ALA A 2 -19.21 23.20 -12.74
N SER A 3 -18.89 22.20 -13.56
CA SER A 3 -19.46 20.85 -13.44
C SER A 3 -18.76 20.17 -12.26
N TRP A 4 -19.53 19.82 -11.24
CA TRP A 4 -19.07 18.96 -10.16
C TRP A 4 -18.91 17.54 -10.70
N LYS A 5 -17.79 16.90 -10.38
CA LYS A 5 -17.57 15.49 -10.74
C LYS A 5 -18.05 14.60 -9.59
N SER A 6 -18.68 13.49 -9.94
CA SER A 6 -19.15 12.49 -8.97
C SER A 6 -18.45 11.16 -9.21
N TYR A 7 -17.91 10.57 -8.15
CA TYR A 7 -17.19 9.30 -8.17
C TYR A 7 -17.85 8.29 -7.23
N ILE A 8 -18.00 7.05 -7.69
CA ILE A 8 -18.34 5.90 -6.86
C ILE A 8 -17.15 4.94 -6.91
N ILE A 9 -16.60 4.63 -5.74
CA ILE A 9 -15.50 3.69 -5.58
C ILE A 9 -16.09 2.44 -4.93
N VAL A 10 -15.90 1.28 -5.57
CA VAL A 10 -16.40 -0.01 -5.11
C VAL A 10 -15.26 -0.82 -4.50
N GLY A 11 -15.41 -1.17 -3.22
CA GLY A 11 -14.39 -1.80 -2.39
C GLY A 11 -13.68 -0.79 -1.50
N ALA A 12 -13.89 -0.88 -0.19
CA ALA A 12 -13.29 -0.04 0.85
C ALA A 12 -12.02 -0.67 1.48
N GLY A 13 -11.29 -1.47 0.68
CA GLY A 13 -9.96 -1.95 1.04
C GLY A 13 -8.86 -0.88 0.92
N GLU A 14 -7.61 -1.33 0.87
CA GLU A 14 -6.41 -0.51 0.76
C GLU A 14 -6.43 0.40 -0.47
N PHE A 15 -6.76 -0.14 -1.65
CA PHE A 15 -6.78 0.65 -2.89
C PHE A 15 -7.97 1.59 -2.98
N GLY A 16 -9.16 1.17 -2.54
CA GLY A 16 -10.33 2.04 -2.59
C GLY A 16 -10.22 3.22 -1.62
N SER A 17 -9.76 2.95 -0.40
CA SER A 17 -9.52 3.99 0.60
C SER A 17 -8.42 4.96 0.14
N SER A 18 -7.30 4.43 -0.38
CA SER A 18 -6.22 5.26 -0.96
C SER A 18 -6.72 6.11 -2.13
N THR A 19 -7.53 5.53 -3.02
CA THR A 19 -8.11 6.26 -4.16
C THR A 19 -8.97 7.44 -3.70
N VAL A 20 -9.85 7.23 -2.72
CA VAL A 20 -10.68 8.31 -2.17
C VAL A 20 -9.84 9.39 -1.50
N TYR A 21 -8.84 9.00 -0.70
CA TYR A 21 -7.92 9.94 -0.08
C TYR A 21 -7.22 10.84 -1.11
N HIS A 22 -6.66 10.24 -2.17
CA HIS A 22 -5.97 10.99 -3.22
C HIS A 22 -6.92 11.83 -4.09
N LEU A 23 -8.13 11.35 -4.39
CA LEU A 23 -9.15 12.15 -5.09
C LEU A 23 -9.55 13.39 -4.28
N MET A 24 -9.77 13.23 -2.97
CA MET A 24 -10.13 14.34 -2.08
C MET A 24 -8.97 15.35 -1.95
N LYS A 25 -7.72 14.88 -1.90
CA LYS A 25 -6.52 15.73 -1.83
C LYS A 25 -6.30 16.54 -3.12
N GLN A 26 -6.67 16.00 -4.27
CA GLN A 26 -6.45 16.65 -5.58
C GLN A 26 -7.62 17.53 -6.03
N ASN A 27 -8.85 17.19 -5.66
CA ASN A 27 -10.04 17.86 -6.17
C ASN A 27 -11.08 18.10 -5.08
N HIS A 28 -11.06 19.32 -4.53
CA HIS A 28 -11.96 19.74 -3.46
C HIS A 28 -13.42 19.90 -3.94
N ASN A 29 -13.67 19.88 -5.26
CA ASN A 29 -14.98 20.06 -5.89
C ASN A 29 -15.52 18.77 -6.52
N ALA A 30 -15.37 17.64 -5.82
CA ALA A 30 -15.90 16.34 -6.25
C ALA A 30 -16.73 15.66 -5.16
N PHE A 31 -17.86 15.07 -5.56
CA PHE A 31 -18.66 14.22 -4.69
C PHE A 31 -18.16 12.78 -4.78
N THR A 32 -17.62 12.23 -3.70
CA THR A 32 -17.00 10.90 -3.70
C THR A 32 -17.74 9.99 -2.73
N ARG A 33 -18.16 8.81 -3.20
CA ARG A 33 -18.80 7.78 -2.38
C ARG A 33 -17.99 6.49 -2.43
N LEU A 34 -17.55 6.04 -1.26
CA LEU A 34 -16.94 4.73 -1.07
C LEU A 34 -18.00 3.73 -0.62
N ILE A 35 -18.10 2.58 -1.29
CA ILE A 35 -19.03 1.51 -0.92
C ILE A 35 -18.29 0.17 -0.77
N ASP A 36 -18.75 -0.64 0.18
CA ASP A 36 -18.30 -2.03 0.36
C ASP A 36 -19.52 -2.91 0.70
N ARG A 37 -19.33 -4.23 0.65
CA ARG A 37 -20.35 -5.24 0.95
C ARG A 37 -20.74 -5.25 2.43
N THR A 38 -19.84 -4.86 3.33
CA THR A 38 -20.06 -4.83 4.77
C THR A 38 -19.64 -3.49 5.36
N LEU A 39 -19.97 -3.28 6.63
CA LEU A 39 -19.39 -2.18 7.40
C LEU A 39 -17.87 -2.37 7.54
N PHE A 40 -17.16 -1.26 7.63
CA PHE A 40 -15.74 -1.25 7.92
C PHE A 40 -15.48 -1.67 9.38
N PRO A 41 -14.45 -2.47 9.68
CA PRO A 41 -13.52 -3.07 8.72
C PRO A 41 -14.06 -4.36 8.07
N TYR A 42 -13.76 -4.56 6.77
CA TYR A 42 -14.06 -5.81 6.09
C TYR A 42 -13.02 -6.89 6.47
N GLN A 43 -13.39 -7.77 7.40
CA GLN A 43 -12.47 -8.75 8.00
C GLN A 43 -11.91 -9.79 7.03
N ASN A 44 -12.54 -10.00 5.88
CA ASN A 44 -12.07 -10.96 4.87
C ASN A 44 -11.31 -10.26 3.73
N GLY A 45 -10.99 -8.97 3.86
CA GLY A 45 -10.20 -8.23 2.90
C GLY A 45 -8.70 -8.52 3.05
N ALA A 46 -7.95 -8.51 1.96
CA ALA A 46 -6.49 -8.68 2.00
C ALA A 46 -5.79 -7.58 2.84
N SER A 47 -6.42 -6.41 2.96
CA SER A 47 -6.00 -5.32 3.83
C SER A 47 -6.25 -5.54 5.32
N TRP A 48 -7.10 -6.50 5.70
CA TRP A 48 -7.40 -6.76 7.11
C TRP A 48 -6.40 -7.76 7.70
N GLU A 49 -5.25 -7.23 8.12
CA GLU A 49 -4.24 -8.00 8.83
C GLU A 49 -3.60 -7.17 9.94
N ARG A 50 -2.95 -7.85 10.89
CA ARG A 50 -2.19 -7.18 11.95
C ARG A 50 -0.90 -6.55 11.43
N THR A 51 -0.24 -7.19 10.47
CA THR A 51 1.04 -6.76 9.91
C THR A 51 1.12 -7.12 8.43
N LYS A 52 1.88 -6.35 7.67
CA LYS A 52 2.24 -6.62 6.27
C LYS A 52 3.73 -6.32 6.08
N ILE A 53 4.37 -7.01 5.15
CA ILE A 53 5.77 -6.75 4.78
C ILE A 53 5.80 -5.58 3.79
N ILE A 54 6.69 -4.62 4.03
CA ILE A 54 7.04 -3.57 3.09
C ILE A 54 8.46 -3.84 2.62
N ARG A 55 8.67 -3.91 1.31
CA ARG A 55 9.96 -4.22 0.69
C ARG A 55 10.08 -3.59 -0.69
N VAL A 56 11.32 -3.30 -1.09
CA VAL A 56 11.67 -2.63 -2.35
C VAL A 56 12.63 -3.53 -3.14
N ASP A 57 12.10 -4.67 -3.59
CA ASP A 57 12.85 -5.76 -4.21
C ASP A 57 11.96 -6.44 -5.28
N HIS A 58 11.72 -5.72 -6.38
CA HIS A 58 10.93 -6.24 -7.48
C HIS A 58 11.70 -6.15 -8.80
N LEU A 59 11.69 -7.22 -9.59
CA LEU A 59 12.43 -7.31 -10.86
C LEU A 59 11.88 -6.36 -11.94
N SER A 60 10.57 -6.09 -11.91
CA SER A 60 9.94 -5.08 -12.76
C SER A 60 10.25 -3.67 -12.27
N GLU A 61 10.85 -2.87 -13.16
CA GLU A 61 11.17 -1.45 -12.92
C GLU A 61 9.94 -0.64 -12.49
N MET A 62 8.79 -0.88 -13.10
CA MET A 62 7.54 -0.19 -12.77
C MET A 62 7.16 -0.41 -11.29
N TYR A 63 7.20 -1.65 -10.83
CA TYR A 63 6.85 -1.97 -9.44
C TYR A 63 7.94 -1.52 -8.46
N LEU A 64 9.20 -1.55 -8.87
CA LEU A 64 10.30 -1.01 -8.06
C LEU A 64 10.13 0.49 -7.80
N ARG A 65 9.79 1.26 -8.84
CA ARG A 65 9.51 2.70 -8.74
C ARG A 65 8.33 2.96 -7.79
N GLN A 66 7.24 2.22 -7.94
CA GLN A 66 6.07 2.33 -7.05
C GLN A 66 6.42 1.98 -5.60
N ALA A 67 7.24 0.96 -5.37
CA ALA A 67 7.67 0.57 -4.03
C ALA A 67 8.54 1.64 -3.36
N LEU A 68 9.42 2.31 -4.12
CA LEU A 68 10.20 3.45 -3.65
C LEU A 68 9.30 4.64 -3.27
N GLU A 69 8.37 5.01 -4.14
CA GLU A 69 7.40 6.09 -3.85
C GLU A 69 6.55 5.77 -2.61
N ALA A 70 6.12 4.51 -2.45
CA ALA A 70 5.37 4.08 -1.28
C ALA A 70 6.23 4.14 0.00
N LEU A 71 7.52 3.75 -0.07
CA LEU A 71 8.43 3.80 1.07
C LEU A 71 8.61 5.22 1.61
N GLU A 72 8.72 6.23 0.73
CA GLU A 72 8.78 7.64 1.14
C GLU A 72 7.52 8.07 1.91
N VAL A 73 6.35 7.57 1.50
CA VAL A 73 5.07 7.87 2.16
C VAL A 73 4.95 7.18 3.53
N TRP A 74 5.55 6.01 3.72
CA TRP A 74 5.52 5.31 5.02
C TRP A 74 6.23 6.09 6.15
N TRP A 75 7.15 6.98 5.81
CA TRP A 75 7.77 7.91 6.76
C TRP A 75 6.93 9.16 7.07
N ASN A 76 5.75 9.31 6.48
CA ASN A 76 4.85 10.43 6.75
C ASN A 76 4.14 10.30 8.10
N PHE A 77 3.81 11.43 8.74
CA PHE A 77 3.10 11.49 10.03
C PHE A 77 1.80 10.66 10.08
N LEU A 78 1.13 10.47 8.94
CA LEU A 78 -0.09 9.68 8.88
C LEU A 78 0.16 8.17 9.09
N PHE A 79 1.35 7.71 8.71
CA PHE A 79 1.69 6.28 8.65
C PHE A 79 2.83 5.89 9.59
N GLU A 80 3.57 6.85 10.16
CA GLU A 80 4.76 6.61 10.97
C GLU A 80 4.52 5.66 12.14
N GLN A 81 3.36 5.74 12.80
CA GLN A 81 3.01 4.88 13.93
C GLN A 81 2.74 3.42 13.54
N PHE A 82 2.52 3.15 12.24
CA PHE A 82 2.25 1.82 11.69
C PHE A 82 3.46 1.23 10.95
N TYR A 83 4.51 2.03 10.71
CA TYR A 83 5.70 1.62 9.98
C TYR A 83 6.83 1.20 10.92
N HIS A 84 7.29 -0.04 10.78
CA HIS A 84 8.38 -0.60 11.58
C HIS A 84 9.50 -1.07 10.65
N GLN A 85 10.61 -0.32 10.58
CA GLN A 85 11.77 -0.65 9.77
C GLN A 85 12.68 -1.67 10.49
N SER A 86 12.19 -2.90 10.63
CA SER A 86 12.89 -3.99 11.33
C SER A 86 13.90 -4.76 10.47
N GLY A 87 14.07 -4.38 9.21
CA GLY A 87 14.83 -5.17 8.22
C GLY A 87 14.03 -6.35 7.65
N LEU A 88 14.63 -7.05 6.68
CA LEU A 88 14.06 -8.21 5.98
C LEU A 88 15.13 -9.29 5.87
N VAL A 89 14.80 -10.52 6.23
CA VAL A 89 15.63 -11.70 5.95
C VAL A 89 14.86 -12.59 4.98
N MET A 90 15.45 -12.83 3.81
CA MET A 90 14.94 -13.82 2.85
C MET A 90 15.86 -15.02 2.86
N LEU A 91 15.30 -16.18 3.21
CA LEU A 91 16.00 -17.45 3.16
C LEU A 91 15.69 -18.12 1.82
N PRO A 92 16.69 -18.58 1.06
CA PRO A 92 16.43 -19.43 -0.10
C PRO A 92 15.83 -20.77 0.35
N ASP A 93 15.03 -21.41 -0.51
CA ASP A 93 14.48 -22.76 -0.26
C ASP A 93 15.58 -23.85 -0.22
N ASN A 94 16.82 -23.48 -0.55
CA ASN A 94 17.97 -24.38 -0.59
C ASN A 94 18.64 -24.36 0.78
N ASP A 95 18.52 -25.45 1.55
CA ASP A 95 19.25 -25.73 2.81
C ASP A 95 20.77 -25.91 2.62
N LEU A 96 21.42 -25.12 1.76
CA LEU A 96 22.87 -25.13 1.64
C LEU A 96 23.42 -23.77 2.04
N PRO A 97 24.26 -23.68 3.08
CA PRO A 97 25.20 -22.58 3.15
C PRO A 97 26.13 -22.78 1.96
N GLU A 98 25.89 -22.07 0.86
CA GLU A 98 26.97 -21.80 -0.07
C GLU A 98 27.93 -20.92 0.69
N GLU A 99 28.97 -21.56 1.23
CA GLU A 99 30.17 -20.92 1.69
C GLU A 99 30.64 -20.03 0.53
N ILE A 100 30.34 -18.73 0.61
CA ILE A 100 30.99 -17.75 -0.25
C ILE A 100 32.39 -17.58 0.32
N ILE A 101 33.25 -18.54 0.01
CA ILE A 101 34.68 -18.29 -0.12
C ILE A 101 34.83 -17.67 -1.50
N GLU A 102 35.25 -16.41 -1.56
CA GLU A 102 36.41 -16.00 -2.36
C GLU A 102 36.80 -14.53 -2.08
N ASP A 103 38.07 -14.41 -1.65
CA ASP A 103 39.06 -13.32 -1.51
C ASP A 103 38.71 -11.92 -0.94
#